data_AF-A0A6M4SPB4-F1
#
_entry.id   AF-A0A6M4SPB4-F1
#
_cell.length_a   1.000
_cell.length_b   1.000
_cell.length_c   1.000
_cell.angle_alpha   90.00
_cell.angle_beta   90.00
_cell.angle_gamma   90.00
#
_symmetry.space_group_name_H-M   'P 1'
#
loop_
_entity.id
_entity.type
_entity.pdbx_description
1 polymer ?
#
loop_
_entity_poly.entity_id
_entity_poly.type
_entity_poly.pdbx_seq_one_letter_code
_entity_poly.pdbx_strand_id
1 'polypeptide(L)'
;MSRRRGTAEKKIEKSDLIYRNQVVNMLINGIMKHGKKSLAYQIFYRALKRIKQKKETNPLYVLREAIHQVTPTLAVKARRVSGSTRQVPIEIKSTQGKALAIRWLLAASRKRPGQNMAFKLSSELLDAAKGSGDAIRKKEETHRMAEANRTLAHSRYAAKGSGDAIRKKEETHRKNGGGK
;
A
#
# COMPACT_ATOMS: atom_id res chain seq x y z
N MET A 1 10.10 -18.50 13.53
CA MET A 1 10.38 -17.23 12.83
C MET A 1 11.18 -17.55 11.56
N SER A 2 10.60 -17.36 10.37
CA SER A 2 11.35 -17.54 9.12
C SER A 2 12.47 -16.49 9.08
N ARG A 3 13.70 -16.91 9.41
CA ARG A 3 14.93 -16.17 9.10
C ARG A 3 15.04 -16.19 7.58
N ARG A 4 14.58 -15.14 6.90
CA ARG A 4 14.63 -15.07 5.44
C ARG A 4 16.09 -15.05 5.00
N ARG A 5 16.59 -16.21 4.58
CA ARG A 5 17.71 -16.34 3.64
C ARG A 5 17.31 -15.59 2.37
N GLY A 6 18.06 -14.56 2.01
CA GLY A 6 17.89 -13.78 0.79
C GLY A 6 16.71 -12.81 0.79
N THR A 7 16.97 -11.56 0.40
CA THR A 7 15.92 -10.70 -0.14
C THR A 7 15.39 -11.32 -1.41
N ALA A 8 14.13 -11.76 -1.41
CA ALA A 8 13.48 -12.25 -2.64
C ALA A 8 13.63 -11.19 -3.75
N GLU A 9 14.06 -11.64 -4.92
CA GLU A 9 14.27 -10.77 -6.08
C GLU A 9 12.97 -10.04 -6.44
N LYS A 10 13.09 -8.74 -6.72
CA LYS A 10 11.94 -7.95 -7.14
C LYS A 10 11.56 -8.36 -8.55
N LYS A 11 10.43 -9.04 -8.69
CA LYS A 11 9.86 -9.34 -10.00
C LYS A 11 9.56 -8.03 -10.73
N ILE A 12 10.17 -7.85 -11.91
CA ILE A 12 9.88 -6.70 -12.77
C ILE A 12 8.44 -6.87 -13.28
N GLU A 13 7.57 -5.94 -12.94
CA GLU A 13 6.20 -5.96 -13.42
C GLU A 13 6.17 -5.64 -14.91
N LYS A 14 5.51 -6.51 -15.68
CA LYS A 14 5.27 -6.26 -17.11
C LYS A 14 4.46 -4.97 -17.28
N SER A 15 4.75 -4.21 -18.31
CA SER A 15 3.95 -3.05 -18.67
C SER A 15 2.63 -3.46 -19.33
N ASP A 16 1.65 -2.57 -19.31
CA ASP A 16 0.39 -2.77 -20.01
C ASP A 16 0.58 -2.93 -21.54
N LEU A 17 -0.27 -3.73 -22.19
CA LEU A 17 -0.18 -4.00 -23.63
C LEU A 17 -0.47 -2.76 -24.48
N ILE A 18 -1.37 -1.88 -24.04
CA ILE A 18 -1.80 -0.70 -24.80
C ILE A 18 -0.98 0.52 -24.42
N TYR A 19 -0.93 0.85 -23.12
CA TYR A 19 -0.30 2.09 -22.67
C TYR A 19 1.17 1.95 -22.28
N ARG A 20 1.73 0.72 -22.30
CA ARG A 20 3.09 0.40 -21.86
C ARG A 20 3.44 0.99 -20.48
N ASN A 21 2.45 1.09 -19.60
CA ASN A 21 2.56 1.72 -18.28
C ASN A 21 2.42 0.68 -17.16
N GLN A 22 3.37 0.69 -16.22
CA GLN A 22 3.38 -0.23 -15.07
C GLN A 22 2.22 0.02 -14.11
N VAL A 23 1.88 1.28 -13.83
CA VAL A 23 0.78 1.65 -12.90
C VAL A 23 -0.56 1.15 -13.42
N VAL A 24 -0.76 1.21 -14.74
CA VAL A 24 -1.95 0.66 -15.39
C VAL A 24 -2.00 -0.86 -15.21
N ASN A 25 -0.89 -1.57 -15.45
CA ASN A 25 -0.86 -3.02 -15.27
C ASN A 25 -1.09 -3.42 -13.80
N MET A 26 -0.52 -2.70 -12.83
CA MET A 26 -0.79 -2.89 -11.40
C MET A 26 -2.29 -2.79 -11.09
N LEU A 27 -2.95 -1.77 -11.62
CA LEU A 27 -4.38 -1.55 -11.42
C LEU A 27 -5.21 -2.68 -12.06
N ILE A 28 -4.89 -3.08 -13.29
CA ILE A 28 -5.58 -4.16 -14.00
C ILE A 28 -5.42 -5.48 -13.24
N ASN A 29 -4.21 -5.78 -12.75
CA ASN A 29 -3.97 -6.96 -11.91
C ASN A 29 -4.75 -6.88 -10.58
N GLY A 30 -4.94 -5.68 -10.02
CA GLY A 30 -5.77 -5.47 -8.84
C GLY A 30 -7.27 -5.62 -9.09
N ILE A 31 -7.75 -5.30 -10.30
CA ILE A 31 -9.15 -5.51 -10.73
C ILE A 31 -9.41 -7.00 -10.94
N MET A 32 -8.44 -7.71 -11.49
CA MET A 32 -8.53 -9.13 -11.84
C MET A 32 -8.91 -10.00 -10.64
N LYS A 33 -9.86 -10.91 -10.86
CA LYS A 33 -10.28 -11.95 -9.90
C LYS A 33 -10.28 -13.30 -10.60
N HIS A 34 -9.94 -14.36 -9.87
CA HIS A 34 -9.92 -15.74 -10.38
C HIS A 34 -9.16 -15.92 -11.71
N GLY A 35 -8.06 -15.17 -11.90
CA GLY A 35 -7.25 -15.22 -13.13
C GLY A 35 -7.90 -14.62 -14.38
N LYS A 36 -9.10 -14.03 -14.30
CA LYS A 36 -9.84 -13.50 -15.45
C LYS A 36 -9.28 -12.17 -15.94
N LYS A 37 -8.12 -12.20 -16.61
CA LYS A 37 -7.41 -10.99 -17.07
C LYS A 37 -8.18 -10.22 -18.15
N SER A 38 -8.78 -10.91 -19.11
CA SER A 38 -9.59 -10.28 -20.18
C SER A 38 -10.75 -9.44 -19.61
N LEU A 39 -11.47 -9.97 -18.60
CA LEU A 39 -12.53 -9.24 -17.93
C LEU A 39 -12.02 -8.00 -17.19
N ALA A 40 -10.83 -8.09 -16.56
CA ALA A 40 -10.20 -6.94 -15.89
C ALA A 40 -9.88 -5.82 -16.88
N TYR A 41 -9.34 -6.17 -18.05
CA TYR A 41 -9.11 -5.24 -19.15
C TYR A 41 -10.40 -4.56 -19.61
N GLN A 42 -11.46 -5.34 -19.84
CA GLN A 42 -12.76 -4.80 -20.24
C GLN A 42 -13.31 -3.80 -19.21
N ILE A 43 -13.26 -4.13 -17.91
CA ILE A 43 -13.70 -3.23 -16.84
C ILE A 43 -12.89 -1.93 -16.85
N PHE A 44 -11.56 -2.03 -16.96
CA PHE A 44 -10.66 -0.89 -16.92
C PHE A 44 -10.89 0.08 -18.10
N TYR A 45 -10.89 -0.43 -19.35
CA TYR A 45 -11.08 0.44 -20.51
C TYR A 45 -12.51 1.00 -20.59
N ARG A 46 -13.53 0.25 -20.14
CA ARG A 46 -14.89 0.78 -19.99
C ARG A 46 -14.95 1.91 -18.97
N ALA A 47 -14.20 1.82 -17.86
CA ALA A 47 -14.11 2.89 -16.88
C ALA A 47 -13.42 4.14 -17.47
N LEU A 48 -12.30 3.97 -18.19
CA LEU A 48 -11.63 5.10 -18.86
C LEU A 48 -12.52 5.76 -19.92
N LYS A 49 -13.27 4.98 -20.71
CA LYS A 49 -14.24 5.50 -21.68
C LYS A 49 -15.30 6.36 -20.99
N ARG A 50 -15.81 5.92 -19.84
CA ARG A 50 -16.76 6.70 -19.03
C ARG A 50 -16.16 7.99 -18.47
N ILE A 51 -14.90 7.96 -18.04
CA ILE A 51 -14.18 9.17 -17.61
C ILE A 51 -14.09 10.17 -18.76
N LYS A 52 -13.69 9.70 -19.96
CA LYS A 52 -13.61 10.54 -21.17
C LYS A 52 -14.96 11.12 -21.60
N GLN A 53 -16.06 10.40 -21.37
CA GLN A 53 -17.41 10.88 -21.65
C GLN A 53 -17.88 11.94 -20.64
N LYS A 54 -17.49 11.81 -19.37
CA LYS A 54 -17.86 12.78 -18.31
C LYS A 54 -16.96 14.01 -18.27
N LYS A 55 -15.70 13.84 -18.63
CA LYS A 55 -14.69 14.89 -18.70
C LYS A 55 -14.05 14.83 -20.08
N GLU A 56 -14.03 15.93 -20.80
CA GLU A 56 -13.31 16.10 -22.07
C GLU A 56 -11.78 16.16 -21.88
N THR A 57 -11.28 15.53 -20.82
CA THR A 57 -9.86 15.49 -20.45
C THR A 57 -9.32 14.09 -20.68
N ASN A 58 -8.00 13.98 -20.85
CA ASN A 58 -7.35 12.69 -21.00
C ASN A 58 -7.61 11.79 -19.76
N PRO A 59 -8.26 10.62 -19.91
CA PRO A 59 -8.63 9.78 -18.77
C PRO A 59 -7.41 9.18 -18.06
N LEU A 60 -6.26 9.05 -18.74
CA LEU A 60 -5.01 8.65 -18.09
C LEU A 60 -4.45 9.72 -17.17
N TYR A 61 -4.66 10.99 -17.49
CA TYR A 61 -4.27 12.09 -16.61
C TYR A 61 -5.08 12.03 -15.31
N VAL A 62 -6.40 11.88 -15.42
CA VAL A 62 -7.30 11.70 -14.25
C VAL A 62 -6.87 10.50 -13.42
N LEU A 63 -6.52 9.38 -14.05
CA LEU A 63 -6.02 8.20 -13.35
C LEU A 63 -4.74 8.49 -12.56
N ARG A 64 -3.75 9.15 -13.19
CA ARG A 64 -2.48 9.50 -12.53
C ARG A 64 -2.71 10.44 -11.35
N GLU A 65 -3.56 11.44 -11.55
CA GLU A 65 -3.91 12.41 -10.51
C GLU A 65 -4.60 11.72 -9.34
N ALA A 66 -5.62 10.88 -9.60
CA ALA A 66 -6.30 10.12 -8.56
C ALA A 66 -5.33 9.24 -7.74
N ILE A 67 -4.40 8.55 -8.41
CA ILE A 67 -3.41 7.73 -7.73
C ILE A 67 -2.45 8.60 -6.90
N HIS A 68 -2.00 9.73 -7.44
CA HIS A 68 -1.15 10.67 -6.72
C HIS A 68 -1.85 11.17 -5.45
N GLN A 69 -3.11 11.62 -5.57
CA GLN A 69 -3.90 12.11 -4.45
C GLN A 69 -4.14 11.05 -3.38
N VAL A 70 -4.39 9.79 -3.75
CA VAL A 70 -4.62 8.70 -2.78
C VAL A 70 -3.31 8.15 -2.21
N THR A 71 -2.14 8.42 -2.82
CA THR A 71 -0.86 7.86 -2.38
C THR A 71 -0.48 8.38 -0.98
N PRO A 72 -0.37 7.49 0.03
CA PRO A 72 0.10 7.88 1.34
C PRO A 72 1.64 7.94 1.37
N THR A 73 2.17 8.98 2.00
CA THR A 73 3.59 9.14 2.31
C THR A 73 3.95 8.53 3.67
N LEU A 74 3.00 8.55 4.61
CA LEU A 74 3.10 8.00 5.96
C LEU A 74 2.03 6.94 6.19
N ALA A 75 2.39 5.86 6.88
CA ALA A 75 1.44 4.88 7.41
C ALA A 75 1.86 4.43 8.81
N VAL A 76 0.98 3.69 9.48
CA VAL A 76 1.30 3.01 10.72
C VAL A 76 1.58 1.53 10.50
N LYS A 77 2.54 1.00 11.26
CA LYS A 77 2.82 -0.42 11.33
C LYS A 77 2.71 -0.89 12.77
N ALA A 78 1.91 -1.93 12.99
CA ALA A 78 1.81 -2.57 14.29
C ALA A 78 3.17 -3.20 14.67
N ARG A 79 3.68 -2.83 15.85
CA ARG A 79 4.89 -3.39 16.44
C ARG A 79 4.60 -3.84 17.87
N ARG A 80 4.96 -5.08 18.19
CA ARG A 80 4.90 -5.58 19.56
C ARG A 80 6.16 -5.17 20.32
N VAL A 81 5.99 -4.46 21.43
CA VAL A 81 7.06 -4.00 22.32
C VAL A 81 6.61 -4.20 23.76
N SER A 82 7.39 -4.96 24.53
CA SER A 82 7.18 -5.18 25.98
C SER A 82 5.72 -5.51 26.35
N GLY A 83 5.18 -6.60 25.77
CA GLY A 83 3.83 -7.09 26.07
C GLY A 83 2.66 -6.38 25.36
N SER A 84 2.86 -5.15 24.86
CA SER A 84 1.83 -4.36 24.16
C SER A 84 2.08 -4.26 22.65
N THR A 85 1.01 -4.11 21.85
CA THR A 85 1.13 -3.83 20.41
C THR A 85 0.87 -2.34 20.17
N ARG A 86 1.90 -1.61 19.72
CA ARG A 86 1.82 -0.17 19.44
C ARG A 86 1.81 0.08 17.93
N GLN A 87 1.12 1.13 17.50
CA GLN A 87 1.15 1.62 16.13
C GLN A 87 2.36 2.54 15.96
N VAL A 88 3.35 2.11 15.19
CA VAL A 88 4.56 2.89 14.94
C VAL A 88 4.45 3.52 13.55
N PRO A 89 4.50 4.86 13.41
CA PRO A 89 4.49 5.50 12.10
C PRO A 89 5.71 5.06 11.31
N ILE A 90 5.59 4.92 9.99
CA ILE A 90 6.66 4.62 9.04
C ILE A 90 6.47 5.43 7.76
N GLU A 91 7.58 5.86 7.17
CA GLU A 91 7.58 6.44 5.83
C GLU A 91 7.47 5.32 4.79
N ILE A 92 6.63 5.55 3.79
CA ILE A 92 6.34 4.57 2.74
C ILE A 92 7.13 4.94 1.49
N LYS A 93 7.81 3.95 0.91
CA LYS A 93 8.47 4.11 -0.39
C LYS A 93 7.43 4.34 -1.49
N SER A 94 7.73 5.20 -2.47
CA SER A 94 6.80 5.57 -3.55
C SER A 94 6.11 4.36 -4.23
N THR A 95 6.84 3.29 -4.52
CA THR A 95 6.27 2.07 -5.13
C THR A 95 5.25 1.37 -4.24
N GLN A 96 5.54 1.26 -2.94
CA GLN A 96 4.61 0.70 -1.95
C GLN A 96 3.40 1.60 -1.73
N GLY A 97 3.61 2.92 -1.73
CA GLY A 97 2.55 3.92 -1.64
C GLY A 97 1.57 3.80 -2.80
N LYS A 98 2.07 3.72 -4.05
CA LYS A 98 1.24 3.50 -5.24
C LYS A 98 0.44 2.19 -5.18
N ALA A 99 1.07 1.09 -4.75
CA ALA A 99 0.38 -0.18 -4.58
C ALA A 99 -0.74 -0.11 -3.52
N LEU A 100 -0.51 0.61 -2.43
CA LEU A 100 -1.50 0.82 -1.37
C LEU A 100 -2.64 1.71 -1.87
N ALA A 101 -2.34 2.76 -2.62
CA ALA A 101 -3.32 3.65 -3.22
C ALA A 101 -4.26 2.92 -4.18
N ILE A 102 -3.70 2.11 -5.08
CA ILE A 102 -4.47 1.26 -6.00
C ILE A 102 -5.38 0.31 -5.21
N ARG A 103 -4.88 -0.29 -4.13
CA ARG A 103 -5.68 -1.19 -3.28
C ARG A 103 -6.86 -0.46 -2.62
N TRP A 104 -6.65 0.75 -2.12
CA TRP A 104 -7.71 1.56 -1.50
C TRP A 104 -8.73 2.04 -2.53
N LEU A 105 -8.30 2.52 -3.69
CA LEU A 105 -9.17 2.90 -4.81
C LEU A 105 -10.09 1.74 -5.22
N LEU A 106 -9.54 0.54 -5.38
CA LEU A 106 -10.31 -0.64 -5.75
C LEU A 106 -11.25 -1.12 -4.64
N ALA A 107 -10.83 -1.00 -3.37
CA ALA A 107 -11.68 -1.35 -2.24
C ALA A 107 -12.87 -0.38 -2.13
N ALA A 108 -12.62 0.93 -2.24
CA ALA A 108 -13.64 1.97 -2.26
C ALA A 108 -14.61 1.78 -3.43
N SER A 109 -14.07 1.60 -4.64
CA SER A 109 -14.86 1.32 -5.86
C SER A 109 -15.78 0.10 -5.71
N ARG A 110 -15.34 -0.96 -5.02
CA ARG A 110 -16.17 -2.15 -4.81
C ARG A 110 -17.31 -1.92 -3.82
N LYS A 111 -17.08 -1.12 -2.78
CA LYS A 111 -18.07 -0.80 -1.75
C LYS A 111 -19.13 0.19 -2.23
N ARG A 112 -18.78 1.02 -3.22
CA ARG A 112 -19.68 2.04 -3.76
C ARG A 112 -21.00 1.45 -4.29
N PRO A 113 -22.15 2.11 -4.11
CA PRO A 113 -23.39 1.72 -4.77
C PRO A 113 -23.32 1.95 -6.29
N GLY A 114 -24.08 1.15 -7.06
CA GLY A 114 -24.16 1.25 -8.52
C GLY A 114 -24.16 -0.11 -9.22
N GLN A 115 -24.56 -0.13 -10.49
CA GLN A 115 -24.80 -1.38 -11.22
C GLN A 115 -23.52 -2.13 -11.60
N ASN A 116 -22.56 -1.47 -12.24
CA ASN A 116 -21.39 -2.16 -12.80
C ASN A 116 -20.06 -1.64 -12.23
N MET A 117 -19.05 -2.51 -12.19
CA MET A 117 -17.73 -2.19 -11.63
C MET A 117 -17.03 -1.06 -12.40
N ALA A 118 -17.24 -0.97 -13.72
CA ALA A 118 -16.64 0.08 -14.55
C ALA A 118 -17.17 1.48 -14.16
N PHE A 119 -18.47 1.59 -13.88
CA PHE A 119 -19.12 2.80 -13.40
C PHE A 119 -18.58 3.18 -12.02
N LYS A 120 -18.59 2.23 -11.08
CA LYS A 120 -18.09 2.48 -9.72
C LYS A 120 -16.63 2.94 -9.73
N LEU A 121 -15.78 2.26 -10.50
CA LEU A 121 -14.37 2.63 -10.65
C LEU A 121 -14.20 4.01 -11.30
N SER A 122 -14.95 4.31 -12.37
CA SER A 122 -14.86 5.62 -13.04
C SER A 122 -15.27 6.77 -12.11
N SER A 123 -16.32 6.57 -11.30
CA SER A 123 -16.80 7.57 -10.36
C SER A 123 -15.81 7.77 -9.22
N GLU A 124 -15.26 6.69 -8.65
CA GLU A 124 -14.26 6.79 -7.59
C GLU A 124 -12.97 7.48 -8.06
N LEU A 125 -12.51 7.19 -9.29
CA LEU A 125 -11.34 7.86 -9.86
C LEU A 125 -11.58 9.36 -10.09
N LEU A 126 -12.78 9.75 -10.52
CA LEU A 126 -13.14 11.16 -10.70
C LEU A 126 -13.20 11.92 -9.37
N ASP A 127 -13.74 11.31 -8.33
CA ASP A 127 -13.82 11.89 -6.99
C ASP A 127 -12.41 11.99 -6.37
N ALA A 128 -11.63 10.91 -6.44
CA ALA A 128 -10.27 10.88 -5.93
C ALA A 128 -9.35 11.91 -6.60
N ALA A 129 -9.51 12.14 -7.91
CA ALA A 129 -8.77 13.17 -8.62
C ALA A 129 -9.13 14.59 -8.17
N LYS A 130 -10.28 14.79 -7.53
CA LYS A 130 -10.70 16.07 -6.91
C LYS A 130 -10.34 16.14 -5.42
N GLY A 131 -9.68 15.13 -4.87
CA GLY A 131 -9.37 15.05 -3.43
C GLY A 131 -10.57 14.65 -2.58
N SER A 132 -11.56 13.93 -3.12
CA SER A 132 -12.69 13.40 -2.36
C SER A 132 -12.91 11.91 -2.59
N GLY A 133 -13.82 11.30 -1.83
CA GLY A 133 -14.16 9.88 -1.94
C GLY A 133 -13.57 9.01 -0.82
N ASP A 134 -14.00 7.75 -0.78
CA ASP A 134 -13.66 6.83 0.31
C ASP A 134 -12.18 6.46 0.31
N ALA A 135 -11.55 6.43 -0.87
CA ALA A 135 -10.12 6.17 -0.98
C ALA A 135 -9.28 7.31 -0.36
N ILE A 136 -9.69 8.57 -0.55
CA ILE A 136 -9.02 9.74 0.03
C ILE A 136 -9.24 9.78 1.54
N ARG A 137 -10.48 9.58 2.01
CA ARG A 137 -10.79 9.48 3.43
C ARG A 137 -9.90 8.42 4.11
N LYS A 138 -9.66 7.29 3.44
CA LYS A 138 -8.78 6.25 3.98
C LYS A 138 -7.31 6.70 4.12
N LYS A 139 -6.80 7.46 3.15
CA LYS A 139 -5.46 8.07 3.22
C LYS A 139 -5.39 9.04 4.39
N GLU A 140 -6.36 9.93 4.54
CA GLU A 140 -6.42 10.93 5.61
C GLU A 140 -6.48 10.30 7.00
N GLU A 141 -7.33 9.29 7.19
CA GLU A 141 -7.39 8.50 8.44
C GLU A 141 -6.02 7.90 8.78
N THR A 142 -5.34 7.36 7.77
CA THR A 142 -4.03 6.72 7.95
C THR A 142 -2.96 7.75 8.30
N HIS A 143 -3.01 8.93 7.68
CA HIS A 143 -2.10 10.04 7.97
C HIS A 143 -2.31 10.58 9.39
N ARG A 144 -3.56 10.89 9.75
CA ARG A 144 -3.92 11.35 11.10
C ARG A 144 -3.46 10.37 12.18
N MET A 145 -3.63 9.07 11.94
CA MET A 145 -3.15 8.03 12.86
C MET A 145 -1.63 7.98 12.95
N ALA A 146 -0.92 8.22 11.86
CA ALA A 146 0.54 8.28 11.84
C ALA A 146 1.06 9.54 12.56
N GLU A 147 0.42 10.69 12.39
CA GLU A 147 0.76 11.93 13.07
C GLU A 147 0.53 11.86 14.57
N ALA A 148 -0.60 11.30 15.01
CA ALA A 148 -0.92 11.11 16.42
C ALA A 148 0.14 10.25 17.15
N ASN A 149 0.82 9.35 16.44
CA ASN A 149 1.85 8.46 17.01
C ASN A 149 3.28 8.90 16.65
N ARG A 150 3.50 10.14 16.18
CA ARG A 150 4.81 10.63 15.70
C ARG A 150 5.93 10.45 16.72
N THR A 151 5.64 10.60 18.01
CA THR A 151 6.58 10.41 19.13
C THR A 151 7.13 8.98 19.21
N LEU A 152 6.37 7.98 18.75
CA LEU A 152 6.78 6.58 18.74
C LEU A 152 7.68 6.23 17.54
N ALA A 153 7.98 7.18 16.64
CA ALA A 153 8.88 6.95 15.51
C ALA A 153 10.30 6.56 15.95
N HIS A 154 10.77 7.04 17.11
CA HIS A 154 12.08 6.66 17.66
C HIS A 154 12.16 5.18 18.03
N SER A 155 11.02 4.56 18.39
CA SER A 155 10.95 3.12 18.67
C SER A 155 11.18 2.23 17.44
N ARG A 156 11.31 2.79 16.22
CA ARG A 156 11.64 2.08 14.97
C ARG A 156 12.96 1.30 15.06
N TYR A 157 13.99 1.85 15.72
CA TYR A 157 15.35 1.27 15.73
C TYR A 157 15.74 0.63 17.06
N ALA A 158 15.14 1.02 18.19
CA ALA A 158 15.60 0.63 19.53
C ALA A 158 15.59 -0.88 19.82
N ALA A 159 14.63 -1.65 19.28
CA ALA A 159 14.54 -3.09 19.60
C ALA A 159 15.51 -3.99 18.81
N LYS A 160 16.45 -3.43 18.05
CA LYS A 160 17.46 -4.21 17.31
C LYS A 160 18.78 -4.42 18.09
N GLY A 161 19.00 -3.71 19.20
CA GLY A 161 20.28 -3.74 19.94
C GLY A 161 20.25 -4.45 21.30
N SER A 162 19.08 -4.68 21.90
CA SER A 162 19.00 -5.18 23.28
C SER A 162 18.94 -6.72 23.42
N GLY A 163 18.56 -7.45 22.36
CA GLY A 163 18.50 -8.92 22.39
C GLY A 163 19.88 -9.60 22.29
N ASP A 164 20.82 -8.99 21.56
CA ASP A 164 22.16 -9.54 21.37
C ASP A 164 23.08 -9.26 22.56
N ALA A 165 22.85 -8.18 23.31
CA ALA A 165 23.57 -7.85 24.54
C ALA A 165 23.24 -8.80 25.70
N ILE A 166 21.98 -9.27 25.78
CA ILE A 166 21.55 -10.23 26.81
C ILE A 166 22.13 -11.62 26.51
N ARG A 167 22.14 -12.04 25.22
CA ARG A 167 22.75 -13.32 24.82
C ARG A 167 24.27 -13.36 25.02
N LYS A 168 24.99 -12.26 24.78
CA LYS A 168 26.43 -12.20 25.03
C LYS A 168 26.78 -12.30 26.53
N LYS A 169 25.93 -11.77 27.43
CA LYS A 169 26.13 -11.90 28.89
C LYS A 169 25.91 -13.33 29.39
N GLU A 170 24.96 -14.08 28.80
CA GLU A 170 24.72 -15.50 29.14
C GLU A 170 25.83 -16.43 28.62
N GLU A 171 26.42 -16.15 27.45
CA GLU A 171 27.55 -16.93 26.92
C GLU A 171 28.86 -16.71 27.69
N THR A 172 29.11 -15.51 28.22
CA THR A 172 30.29 -15.25 29.06
C THR A 172 30.19 -15.91 30.43
N HIS A 173 28.98 -16.03 31.00
CA HIS A 173 28.80 -16.70 32.29
C HIS A 173 28.94 -18.23 32.20
N ARG A 174 28.54 -18.84 31.08
CA ARG A 174 28.72 -20.29 30.87
C ARG A 174 30.18 -20.72 30.64
N LYS A 175 31.03 -19.84 30.11
CA LYS A 175 32.47 -20.13 29.94
C LYS A 175 33.30 -20.00 31.22
N ASN A 176 32.82 -19.25 32.22
CA ASN A 176 33.56 -19.02 33.48
C ASN A 176 33.07 -19.90 34.65
N GLY A 177 32.04 -20.74 34.46
CA GLY A 177 31.46 -21.57 35.52
C GLY A 177 31.85 -23.06 35.48
N GLY A 178 32.72 -23.49 34.58
CA GLY A 178 33.20 -24.87 34.48
C GLY A 178 34.65 -24.98 34.92
N GLY A 179 34.90 -24.95 36.23
CA GLY A 179 36.25 -25.00 36.77
C GLY A 179 36.29 -25.04 38.29
N LYS A 180 35.76 -26.11 38.87
CA LYS A 180 36.30 -26.87 40.02
C LYS A 180 35.33 -27.99 40.39
#